data_AF-A0A7W5ZZ39-F1
#
_entry.id   AF-A0A7W5ZZ39-F1
#
_cell.length_a   1.000
_cell.length_b   1.000
_cell.length_c   1.000
_cell.angle_alpha   90.00
_cell.angle_beta   90.00
_cell.angle_gamma   90.00
#
_symmetry.space_group_name_H-M   'P 1'
#
loop_
_entity.id
_entity.type
_entity.pdbx_description
1 polymer ?
#
loop_
_entity_poly.entity_id
_entity_poly.type
_entity_poly.pdbx_seq_one_letter_code
_entity_poly.pdbx_strand_id
1 'polypeptide(L)'
;MTTLHPARYSLTAIILHWAIAALLLLQIGLGWGLEDLPKGVAQFAGFQFHKSIGITILVLSLARLGIRLVKPRPAPVQDSKPQMWLASAVHFLLYVVMIAGPLTGWIIISTSKIRLQTMLFGTIPLPDLPVGRALHEPAESLHGAIGTVGFVLIVLHIAGALYHHFKREDVIGRMLPAGIATHKGIGVAALIAIVLGGIAVVAGRTMSFGASPQPVAAPVDAPASEVAVEPSEDAPLPSPSAIASDVAITAKATPWKLEQGGRLGFTTSYTGDAIKGSFSRWNAAIVFDPADLPGSSIKVTIDLASVESGDGQRDDMLKSDSFFGVATSPNAQFTSTSIREAGAGRYLASGTLSLHGKTRPMTVRFNLRIDGDRATASGSATLPRLAFGVGQGEWSSTEQIPDAVAIEFSLRARRQP
;
A
#
# COMPACT_ATOMS: atom_id res chain seq x y z
N MET A 1 16.94 54.37 8.01
CA MET A 1 16.54 52.97 8.27
C MET A 1 17.76 52.25 8.81
N THR A 2 17.80 51.96 10.10
CA THR A 2 18.92 51.26 10.73
C THR A 2 18.85 49.79 10.32
N THR A 3 19.77 49.35 9.47
CA THR A 3 19.96 47.93 9.18
C THR A 3 20.49 47.27 10.45
N LEU A 4 19.63 46.61 11.21
CA LEU A 4 20.08 45.71 12.26
C LEU A 4 20.95 44.64 11.56
N HIS A 5 22.18 44.45 12.03
CA HIS A 5 23.00 43.27 11.70
C HIS A 5 22.81 42.25 12.83
N PRO A 6 21.64 41.59 13.00
CA PRO A 6 21.58 40.47 13.91
C PRO A 6 22.53 39.41 13.35
N ALA A 7 23.27 38.72 14.23
CA ALA A 7 23.92 37.47 13.83
C ALA A 7 22.81 36.55 13.26
N ARG A 8 22.93 36.17 11.99
CA ARG A 8 21.94 35.38 11.26
C ARG A 8 22.31 33.91 11.26
N TYR A 9 21.31 33.06 11.05
CA TYR A 9 21.58 31.67 10.70
C TYR A 9 22.04 31.55 9.25
N SER A 10 22.79 30.48 8.95
CA SER A 10 23.13 30.14 7.57
C SER A 10 21.88 29.92 6.73
N LEU A 11 21.93 30.22 5.43
CA LEU A 11 20.81 30.04 4.51
C LEU A 11 20.28 28.60 4.52
N THR A 12 21.17 27.60 4.58
CA THR A 12 20.80 26.18 4.69
C THR A 12 19.95 25.91 5.93
N ALA A 13 20.30 26.47 7.08
CA ALA A 13 19.52 26.29 8.32
C ALA A 13 18.15 26.97 8.24
N ILE A 14 18.06 28.11 7.54
CA ILE A 14 16.81 28.82 7.29
C ILE A 14 15.89 27.99 6.38
N ILE A 15 16.40 27.50 5.25
CA ILE A 15 15.63 26.67 4.31
C ILE A 15 15.11 25.41 4.99
N LEU A 16 15.98 24.68 5.69
CA LEU A 16 15.58 23.47 6.41
C LEU A 16 14.54 23.76 7.49
N HIS A 17 14.66 24.88 8.22
CA HIS A 17 13.67 25.26 9.22
C HIS A 17 12.28 25.48 8.61
N TRP A 18 12.17 26.27 7.55
CA TRP A 18 10.89 26.58 6.93
C TRP A 18 10.28 25.39 6.20
N ALA A 19 11.10 24.56 5.54
CA ALA A 19 10.63 23.31 4.93
C ALA A 19 10.03 22.37 5.98
N ILE A 20 10.74 22.13 7.09
CA ILE A 20 10.24 21.28 8.16
C ILE A 20 9.01 21.89 8.84
N ALA A 21 8.97 23.21 9.05
CA ALA A 21 7.80 23.88 9.62
C ALA A 21 6.55 23.67 8.75
N ALA A 22 6.67 23.85 7.43
CA ALA A 22 5.57 23.60 6.50
C ALA A 22 5.12 22.14 6.51
N LEU A 23 6.07 21.20 6.48
CA LEU A 23 5.76 19.76 6.52
C LEU A 23 5.13 19.33 7.85
N LEU A 24 5.57 19.87 8.99
CA LEU A 24 4.96 19.56 10.30
C LEU A 24 3.51 20.05 10.37
N LEU A 25 3.23 21.26 9.89
CA LEU A 25 1.87 21.80 9.87
C LEU A 25 0.97 21.00 8.93
N LEU A 26 1.48 20.62 7.76
CA LEU A 26 0.80 19.68 6.85
C LEU A 26 0.53 18.32 7.53
N GLN A 27 1.55 17.75 8.21
CA GLN A 27 1.47 16.44 8.87
C GLN A 27 0.43 16.42 9.99
N ILE A 28 0.34 17.49 10.78
CA ILE A 28 -0.67 17.64 11.83
C ILE A 28 -2.07 17.69 11.21
N GLY A 29 -2.25 18.50 10.16
CA GLY A 29 -3.49 18.55 9.40
C GLY A 29 -3.89 17.17 8.87
N LEU A 30 -2.95 16.48 8.22
CA LEU A 30 -3.13 15.12 7.71
C LEU A 30 -3.53 14.15 8.82
N GLY A 31 -2.85 14.14 9.96
CA GLY A 31 -3.18 13.27 11.09
C GLY A 31 -4.65 13.38 11.50
N TRP A 32 -5.14 14.61 11.72
CA TRP A 32 -6.55 14.84 12.05
C TRP A 32 -7.51 14.48 10.92
N GLY A 33 -7.17 14.84 9.68
CA GLY A 33 -8.03 14.54 8.53
C GLY A 33 -8.21 13.04 8.30
N LEU A 34 -7.15 12.24 8.50
CA LEU A 34 -7.19 10.79 8.30
C LEU A 34 -7.98 10.06 9.39
N GLU A 35 -7.98 10.57 10.63
CA GLU A 35 -8.81 10.04 11.72
C GLU A 35 -10.31 10.22 11.44
N ASP A 36 -10.69 11.30 10.74
CA ASP A 36 -12.09 11.60 10.37
C ASP A 36 -12.58 10.76 9.17
N LEU A 37 -11.68 10.15 8.39
CA LEU A 37 -12.06 9.38 7.21
C LEU A 37 -12.75 8.06 7.58
N PRO A 38 -13.77 7.63 6.82
CA PRO A 38 -14.27 6.27 6.90
C PRO A 38 -13.12 5.28 6.64
N LYS A 39 -13.11 4.20 7.43
CA LYS A 39 -12.21 3.07 7.20
C LYS A 39 -12.46 2.53 5.79
N GLY A 40 -11.39 2.34 5.02
CA GLY A 40 -11.50 1.96 3.62
C GLY A 40 -10.27 2.32 2.80
N VAL A 41 -10.41 2.30 1.47
CA VAL A 41 -9.29 2.47 0.53
C VAL A 41 -8.66 3.86 0.64
N ALA A 42 -9.50 4.89 0.77
CA ALA A 42 -9.04 6.28 0.89
C ALA A 42 -8.20 6.50 2.16
N GLN A 43 -8.67 5.99 3.30
CA GLN A 43 -7.94 6.13 4.57
C GLN A 43 -6.59 5.40 4.52
N PHE A 44 -6.54 4.20 3.92
CA PHE A 44 -5.29 3.47 3.73
C PHE A 44 -4.27 4.26 2.90
N ALA A 45 -4.68 4.77 1.73
CA ALA A 45 -3.81 5.56 0.86
C ALA A 45 -3.33 6.85 1.57
N GLY A 46 -4.22 7.47 2.34
CA GLY A 46 -3.89 8.63 3.17
C GLY A 46 -2.83 8.33 4.23
N PHE A 47 -2.93 7.20 4.95
CA PHE A 47 -1.90 6.80 5.92
C PHE A 47 -0.56 6.47 5.23
N GLN A 48 -0.54 5.94 4.00
CA GLN A 48 0.71 5.78 3.24
C GLN A 48 1.37 7.13 2.95
N PHE A 49 0.59 8.14 2.57
CA PHE A 49 1.09 9.49 2.37
C PHE A 49 1.58 10.14 3.67
N HIS A 50 0.82 10.00 4.77
CA HIS A 50 1.22 10.46 6.11
C HIS A 50 2.57 9.89 6.53
N LYS A 51 2.80 8.59 6.34
CA LYS A 51 4.09 7.94 6.64
C LYS A 51 5.23 8.53 5.78
N SER A 52 4.97 8.77 4.50
CA SER A 52 5.97 9.33 3.56
C SER A 52 6.43 10.73 3.98
N ILE A 53 5.50 11.59 4.35
CA ILE A 53 5.81 12.93 4.88
C ILE A 53 6.51 12.83 6.24
N GLY A 54 6.09 11.92 7.12
CA GLY A 54 6.73 11.68 8.42
C GLY A 54 8.22 11.29 8.29
N ILE A 55 8.55 10.36 7.40
CA ILE A 55 9.94 9.97 7.12
C ILE A 55 10.73 11.13 6.49
N THR A 56 10.10 11.93 5.64
CA THR A 56 10.73 13.14 5.08
C THR A 56 11.10 14.14 6.18
N ILE A 57 10.20 14.36 7.14
CA ILE A 57 10.46 15.21 8.31
C ILE A 57 11.65 14.66 9.12
N LEU A 58 11.72 13.35 9.34
CA LEU A 58 12.84 12.73 10.06
C LEU A 58 14.18 13.02 9.38
N VAL A 59 14.29 12.73 8.09
CA VAL A 59 15.53 12.93 7.32
C VAL A 59 15.95 14.40 7.33
N LEU A 60 15.03 15.32 7.06
CA LEU A 60 15.32 16.75 7.07
C LEU A 60 15.68 17.25 8.48
N SER A 61 15.08 16.69 9.52
CA SER A 61 15.38 17.05 10.91
C SER A 61 16.76 16.59 11.36
N LEU A 62 17.19 15.39 10.93
CA LEU A 62 18.55 14.90 11.14
C LEU A 62 19.57 15.77 10.38
N ALA A 63 19.29 16.13 9.12
CA ALA A 63 20.12 17.07 8.36
C ALA A 63 20.21 18.44 9.06
N ARG A 64 19.08 18.96 9.55
CA ARG A 64 19.03 20.21 10.30
C ARG A 64 19.83 20.11 11.60
N LEU A 65 19.75 19.01 12.33
CA LEU A 65 20.54 18.77 13.54
C LEU A 65 22.04 18.75 13.21
N GLY A 66 22.45 18.07 12.14
CA GLY A 66 23.84 18.07 11.65
C GLY A 66 24.35 19.49 11.36
N ILE A 67 23.60 20.28 10.60
CA ILE A 67 23.93 21.70 10.35
C ILE A 67 24.00 22.49 11.65
N ARG A 68 23.08 22.24 12.58
CA ARG A 68 23.04 22.88 13.90
C ARG A 68 24.32 22.60 14.69
N LEU A 69 24.90 21.42 14.57
CA LEU A 69 26.12 21.00 15.29
C LEU A 69 27.41 21.56 14.66
N VAL A 70 27.42 21.79 13.34
CA VAL A 70 28.64 22.21 12.62
C VAL A 70 28.70 23.72 12.37
N LYS A 71 27.56 24.40 12.19
CA LYS A 71 27.53 25.83 11.88
C LYS A 71 27.42 26.69 13.16
N PRO A 72 28.15 27.82 13.24
CA PRO A 72 27.99 28.79 14.31
C PRO A 72 26.55 29.28 14.40
N ARG A 73 26.08 29.51 15.63
CA ARG A 73 24.74 29.99 15.92
C ARG A 73 24.81 31.41 16.46
N PRO A 74 23.84 32.27 16.12
CA PRO A 74 23.68 33.56 16.77
C PRO A 74 23.62 33.41 18.29
N ALA A 75 24.24 34.34 19.02
CA ALA A 75 24.15 34.38 20.47
C ALA A 75 22.67 34.49 20.92
N PRO A 76 22.27 33.80 22.01
CA PRO A 76 20.93 33.96 22.57
C PRO A 76 20.60 35.42 22.88
N VAL A 77 19.32 35.80 22.77
CA VAL A 77 18.84 37.06 23.35
C VAL A 77 18.95 36.94 24.87
N GLN A 78 19.36 38.03 25.52
CA GLN A 78 19.50 38.07 26.98
C GLN A 78 18.11 38.26 27.60
N ASP A 79 17.64 37.25 28.32
CA ASP A 79 16.33 37.23 28.97
C ASP A 79 16.46 36.78 30.43
N SER A 80 15.33 36.78 31.15
CA SER A 80 15.26 36.15 32.46
C SER A 80 15.56 34.64 32.38
N LYS A 81 16.20 34.09 33.43
CA LYS A 81 16.54 32.66 33.49
C LYS A 81 15.36 31.72 33.18
N PRO A 82 14.12 31.95 33.68
CA PRO A 82 12.97 31.11 33.34
C PRO A 82 12.60 31.15 31.86
N GLN A 83 12.65 32.32 31.23
CA GLN A 83 12.35 32.47 29.79
C GLN A 83 13.41 31.78 28.92
N MET A 84 14.69 31.91 29.26
CA MET A 84 15.76 31.20 28.56
C MET A 84 15.63 29.67 28.70
N TRP A 85 15.25 29.20 29.89
CA TRP A 85 14.98 27.78 30.11
C TRP A 85 13.79 27.30 29.28
N LEU A 86 12.67 28.03 29.30
CA LEU A 86 11.48 27.69 28.55
C LEU A 86 11.75 27.66 27.04
N ALA A 87 12.43 28.67 26.50
CA ALA A 87 12.82 28.70 25.10
C ALA A 87 13.72 27.52 24.73
N SER A 88 14.66 27.14 25.60
CA SER A 88 15.53 25.98 25.40
C SER A 88 14.76 24.67 25.46
N ALA A 89 13.84 24.52 26.40
CA ALA A 89 12.98 23.36 26.57
C ALA A 89 12.06 23.17 25.35
N VAL A 90 11.39 24.23 24.89
CA VAL A 90 10.54 24.19 23.69
C VAL A 90 11.35 23.76 22.47
N HIS A 91 12.52 24.36 22.23
CA HIS A 91 13.36 23.95 21.11
C HIS A 91 13.84 22.50 21.22
N PHE A 92 14.22 22.05 22.42
CA PHE A 92 14.64 20.66 22.64
C PHE A 92 13.48 19.69 22.38
N LEU A 93 12.31 19.95 22.97
CA LEU A 93 11.13 19.09 22.81
C LEU A 93 10.62 19.08 21.36
N LEU A 94 10.72 20.19 20.61
CA LEU A 94 10.42 20.16 19.19
C LEU A 94 11.36 19.22 18.41
N TYR A 95 12.65 19.14 18.77
CA TYR A 95 13.54 18.12 18.19
C TYR A 95 13.12 16.70 18.57
N VAL A 96 12.69 16.49 19.82
CA VAL A 96 12.14 15.20 20.24
C VAL A 96 10.91 14.84 19.40
N VAL A 97 9.95 15.75 19.21
CA VAL A 97 8.77 15.54 18.37
C VAL A 97 9.14 15.17 16.93
N MET A 98 10.04 15.95 16.32
CA MET A 98 10.45 15.76 14.91
C MET A 98 11.21 14.45 14.66
N ILE A 99 11.84 13.87 15.68
CA ILE A 99 12.63 12.64 15.56
C ILE A 99 11.83 11.45 16.09
N ALA A 100 11.34 11.54 17.33
CA ALA A 100 10.60 10.46 17.98
C ALA A 100 9.25 10.20 17.31
N GLY A 101 8.54 11.21 16.80
CA GLY A 101 7.25 11.02 16.13
C GLY A 101 7.36 10.07 14.92
N PRO A 102 8.21 10.36 13.92
CA PRO A 102 8.41 9.44 12.81
C PRO A 102 8.97 8.08 13.22
N LEU A 103 9.85 8.01 14.23
CA LEU A 103 10.39 6.75 14.72
C LEU A 103 9.32 5.87 15.40
N THR A 104 8.44 6.45 16.22
CA THR A 104 7.31 5.70 16.80
C THR A 104 6.35 5.24 15.70
N GLY A 105 6.09 6.08 14.70
CA GLY A 105 5.33 5.70 13.49
C GLY A 105 5.95 4.50 12.77
N TRP A 106 7.27 4.49 12.62
CA TRP A 106 8.01 3.38 12.02
C TRP A 106 7.94 2.11 12.88
N ILE A 107 8.03 2.22 14.20
CA ILE A 107 7.86 1.09 15.12
C ILE A 107 6.45 0.50 15.00
N ILE A 108 5.41 1.32 14.92
CA ILE A 108 4.02 0.85 14.77
C ILE A 108 3.88 -0.01 13.52
N ILE A 109 4.37 0.45 12.36
CA ILE A 109 4.28 -0.33 11.11
C ILE A 109 5.10 -1.61 11.17
N SER A 110 6.30 -1.58 11.77
CA SER A 110 7.19 -2.74 11.82
C SER A 110 6.77 -3.79 12.86
N THR A 111 5.89 -3.41 13.78
CA THR A 111 5.32 -4.32 14.80
C THR A 111 3.88 -4.71 14.53
N SER A 112 3.24 -4.12 13.51
CA SER A 112 1.88 -4.47 13.09
C SER A 112 1.78 -5.96 12.76
N LYS A 113 0.64 -6.60 13.07
CA LYS A 113 0.48 -8.02 12.76
C LYS A 113 0.23 -8.23 11.27
N ILE A 114 -0.19 -7.20 10.52
CA ILE A 114 -0.07 -7.13 9.07
C ILE A 114 1.26 -6.46 8.70
N ARG A 115 2.10 -7.18 7.97
CA ARG A 115 3.25 -6.57 7.27
C ARG A 115 2.78 -5.85 6.00
N LEU A 116 2.16 -4.69 6.19
CA LEU A 116 1.87 -3.76 5.10
C LEU A 116 3.18 -3.10 4.69
N GLN A 117 3.73 -3.53 3.56
CA GLN A 117 4.92 -2.89 2.99
C GLN A 117 4.64 -1.39 2.84
N THR A 118 5.40 -0.57 3.57
CA THR A 118 5.26 0.88 3.49
C THR A 118 6.01 1.35 2.26
N MET A 119 5.27 1.93 1.32
CA MET A 119 5.84 2.47 0.08
C MET A 119 5.93 3.98 0.20
N LEU A 120 7.14 4.51 0.39
CA LEU A 120 7.39 5.95 0.43
C LEU A 120 6.99 6.55 -0.92
N PHE A 121 6.03 7.47 -0.87
CA PHE A 121 5.41 8.10 -2.04
C PHE A 121 4.95 7.09 -3.10
N GLY A 122 4.56 5.89 -2.67
CA GLY A 122 4.12 4.80 -3.55
C GLY A 122 5.22 4.12 -4.36
N THR A 123 6.50 4.45 -4.17
CA THR A 123 7.58 3.98 -5.05
C THR A 123 8.71 3.26 -4.34
N ILE A 124 9.14 3.74 -3.17
CA ILE A 124 10.31 3.19 -2.48
C ILE A 124 9.87 2.37 -1.28
N PRO A 125 10.13 1.05 -1.24
CA PRO A 125 9.78 0.25 -0.07
C PRO A 125 10.65 0.62 1.13
N LEU A 126 10.01 0.96 2.24
CA LEU A 126 10.67 1.18 3.52
C LEU A 126 10.79 -0.17 4.27
N PRO A 127 12.00 -0.61 4.66
CA PRO A 127 12.16 -1.85 5.41
C PRO A 127 11.60 -1.74 6.82
N ASP A 128 11.22 -2.88 7.38
CA ASP A 128 10.80 -2.97 8.77
C ASP A 128 11.99 -2.88 9.73
N LEU A 129 11.77 -2.24 10.87
CA LEU A 129 12.72 -2.25 11.98
C LEU A 129 12.73 -3.64 12.66
N PRO A 130 13.92 -4.14 13.07
CA PRO A 130 14.05 -5.44 13.74
C PRO A 130 13.65 -5.34 15.22
N VAL A 131 12.39 -5.01 15.49
CA VAL A 131 11.86 -4.78 16.84
C VAL A 131 10.70 -5.73 17.15
N GLY A 132 10.54 -6.07 18.44
CA GLY A 132 9.52 -7.01 18.90
C GLY A 132 8.13 -6.40 18.99
N ARG A 133 7.09 -7.22 18.82
CA ARG A 133 5.66 -6.83 18.88
C ARG A 133 5.25 -6.13 20.18
N ALA A 134 5.96 -6.37 21.28
CA ALA A 134 5.69 -5.73 22.57
C ALA A 134 5.78 -4.20 22.52
N LEU A 135 6.45 -3.62 21.51
CA LEU A 135 6.56 -2.17 21.35
C LEU A 135 5.39 -1.54 20.59
N HIS A 136 4.44 -2.32 20.04
CA HIS A 136 3.35 -1.79 19.21
C HIS A 136 2.45 -0.81 19.97
N GLU A 137 1.77 -1.27 21.02
CA GLU A 137 0.84 -0.43 21.80
C GLU A 137 1.54 0.78 22.47
N PRO A 138 2.73 0.64 23.08
CA PRO A 138 3.45 1.80 23.60
C PRO A 138 3.82 2.82 22.51
N ALA A 139 4.24 2.36 21.32
CA ALA A 139 4.59 3.24 20.22
C ALA A 139 3.35 3.96 19.66
N GLU A 140 2.22 3.27 19.54
CA GLU A 140 0.94 3.82 19.11
C GLU A 140 0.47 4.95 20.05
N SER A 141 0.42 4.67 21.35
CA SER A 141 0.06 5.65 22.38
C SER A 141 0.98 6.87 22.35
N LEU A 142 2.30 6.63 22.28
CA LEU A 142 3.29 7.70 22.22
C LEU A 142 3.21 8.52 20.93
N HIS A 143 2.94 7.89 19.78
CA HIS A 143 2.81 8.58 18.50
C HIS A 143 1.62 9.55 18.50
N GLY A 144 0.46 9.11 18.98
CA GLY A 144 -0.71 9.98 19.15
C GLY A 144 -0.45 11.14 20.11
N ALA A 145 0.18 10.87 21.26
CA ALA A 145 0.55 11.91 22.22
C ALA A 145 1.53 12.95 21.65
N ILE A 146 2.52 12.49 20.86
CA ILE A 146 3.52 13.36 20.20
C ILE A 146 2.84 14.35 19.25
N GLY A 147 1.79 13.95 18.53
CA GLY A 147 1.03 14.86 17.65
C GLY A 147 0.45 16.05 18.43
N THR A 148 -0.24 15.76 19.53
CA THR A 148 -0.85 16.78 20.41
C THR A 148 0.20 17.68 21.06
N VAL A 149 1.25 17.08 21.64
CA VAL A 149 2.36 17.82 22.26
C VAL A 149 3.09 18.69 21.22
N GLY A 150 3.30 18.16 20.02
CA GLY A 150 3.92 18.87 18.91
C GLY A 150 3.15 20.13 18.52
N PHE A 151 1.82 20.04 18.40
CA PHE A 151 0.97 21.20 18.12
C PHE A 151 1.11 22.29 19.18
N VAL A 152 1.00 21.93 20.47
CA VAL A 152 1.14 22.88 21.59
C VAL A 152 2.52 23.56 21.58
N LEU A 153 3.58 22.79 21.34
CA LEU A 153 4.95 23.33 21.27
C LEU A 153 5.16 24.25 20.08
N ILE A 154 4.53 23.98 18.93
CA ILE A 154 4.58 24.87 17.76
C ILE A 154 3.89 26.21 18.07
N VAL A 155 2.72 26.17 18.70
CA VAL A 155 2.01 27.39 19.12
C VAL A 155 2.86 28.19 20.10
N LEU A 156 3.45 27.53 21.11
CA LEU A 156 4.32 28.17 22.08
C LEU A 156 5.60 28.75 21.43
N HIS A 157 6.18 28.05 20.45
CA HIS A 157 7.33 28.52 19.68
C HIS A 157 7.00 29.79 18.89
N ILE A 158 5.87 29.82 18.19
CA ILE A 158 5.40 31.00 17.45
C ILE A 158 5.12 32.16 18.40
N ALA A 159 4.44 31.89 19.52
CA ALA A 159 4.14 32.90 20.54
C ALA A 159 5.41 33.54 21.11
N GLY A 160 6.44 32.73 21.41
CA GLY A 160 7.74 33.23 21.84
C GLY A 160 8.42 34.09 20.78
N ALA A 161 8.40 33.67 19.51
CA ALA A 161 8.98 34.44 18.42
C ALA A 161 8.30 35.81 18.23
N LEU A 162 6.97 35.84 18.32
CA LEU A 162 6.17 37.08 18.27
C LEU A 162 6.42 37.97 19.48
N TYR A 163 6.50 37.40 20.68
CA TYR A 163 6.83 38.13 21.91
C TYR A 163 8.14 38.92 21.79
N HIS A 164 9.20 38.26 21.32
CA HIS A 164 10.50 38.90 21.08
C HIS A 164 10.48 39.91 19.92
N HIS A 165 9.66 39.67 18.88
CA HIS A 165 9.47 40.64 17.82
C HIS A 165 8.82 41.93 18.33
N PHE A 166 7.76 41.84 19.14
CA PHE A 166 7.12 43.02 19.72
C PHE A 166 8.01 43.77 20.73
N LYS A 167 8.98 43.08 21.34
CA LYS A 167 10.06 43.69 22.13
C LYS A 167 11.19 44.31 21.31
N ARG A 168 11.15 44.20 19.98
CA ARG A 168 12.22 44.66 19.05
C ARG A 168 13.56 43.92 19.24
N GLU A 169 13.49 42.68 19.71
CA GLU A 169 14.64 41.78 19.84
C GLU A 169 14.83 40.91 18.57
N ASP A 170 13.92 41.07 17.59
CA ASP A 170 13.94 40.61 16.19
C ASP A 170 14.58 39.22 15.94
N VAL A 171 14.21 38.24 16.79
CA VAL A 171 14.60 36.83 16.65
C VAL A 171 14.05 36.20 15.36
N ILE A 172 12.88 36.64 14.89
CA ILE A 172 12.29 36.22 13.61
C ILE A 172 13.19 36.61 12.44
N GLY A 173 13.79 37.82 12.50
CA GLY A 173 14.69 38.31 11.47
C GLY A 173 15.95 37.46 11.27
N ARG A 174 16.31 36.62 12.25
CA ARG A 174 17.43 35.66 12.14
C ARG A 174 17.08 34.45 11.27
N MET A 175 15.79 34.20 11.05
CA MET A 175 15.24 33.14 10.20
C MET A 175 14.77 33.65 8.82
N LEU A 176 15.08 34.89 8.45
CA LEU A 176 14.72 35.47 7.15
C LEU A 176 15.95 35.76 6.28
N PRO A 177 15.85 35.64 4.95
CA PRO A 177 16.85 36.13 4.00
C PRO A 177 17.18 37.62 4.19
N ALA A 178 18.39 37.99 3.76
CA ALA A 178 18.96 39.29 4.11
C ALA A 178 18.14 40.50 3.65
N GLY A 179 17.55 40.42 2.46
CA GLY A 179 16.82 41.52 1.81
C GLY A 179 15.46 41.85 2.41
N ILE A 180 14.91 41.01 3.31
CA ILE A 180 13.56 41.20 3.87
C ILE A 180 13.52 41.40 5.39
N ALA A 181 14.67 41.38 6.08
CA ALA A 181 14.71 41.55 7.55
C ALA A 181 14.75 43.02 7.99
N THR A 182 13.87 43.85 7.45
CA THR A 182 13.53 45.15 8.06
C THR A 182 12.40 44.93 9.07
N HIS A 183 12.24 45.76 10.09
CA HIS A 183 11.17 45.54 11.09
C HIS A 183 9.77 45.43 10.46
N LYS A 184 9.45 46.26 9.45
CA LYS A 184 8.20 46.15 8.68
C LYS A 184 8.16 44.86 7.85
N GLY A 185 9.27 44.49 7.21
CA GLY A 185 9.39 43.25 6.45
C GLY A 185 9.26 41.98 7.31
N ILE A 186 9.76 42.00 8.55
CA ILE A 186 9.63 40.91 9.53
C ILE A 186 8.15 40.71 9.89
N GLY A 187 7.42 41.79 10.19
CA GLY A 187 5.99 41.69 10.50
C GLY A 187 5.17 41.11 9.35
N VAL A 188 5.44 41.56 8.12
CA VAL A 188 4.79 41.00 6.91
C VAL A 188 5.16 39.54 6.70
N ALA A 189 6.43 39.17 6.83
CA ALA A 189 6.88 37.79 6.68
C ALA A 189 6.28 36.87 7.76
N ALA A 190 6.15 37.33 9.00
CA ALA A 190 5.50 36.58 10.08
C ALA A 190 4.02 36.35 9.77
N LEU A 191 3.30 37.37 9.28
CA LEU A 191 1.90 37.22 8.86
C LEU A 191 1.76 36.21 7.72
N ILE A 192 2.60 36.30 6.69
CA ILE A 192 2.61 35.34 5.57
C ILE A 192 2.86 33.92 6.09
N ALA A 193 3.83 33.73 6.98
CA ALA A 193 4.14 32.42 7.56
C ALA A 193 2.96 31.84 8.35
N ILE A 194 2.24 32.67 9.13
CA ILE A 194 1.04 32.25 9.85
C ILE A 194 -0.07 31.83 8.88
N VAL A 195 -0.32 32.63 7.84
CA VAL A 195 -1.35 32.33 6.83
C VAL A 195 -1.02 31.05 6.07
N LEU A 196 0.21 30.93 5.55
CA LEU A 196 0.66 29.72 4.85
C LEU A 196 0.64 28.49 5.77
N GLY A 197 0.97 28.67 7.05
CA GLY A 197 0.86 27.62 8.05
C GLY A 197 -0.57 27.14 8.26
N GLY A 198 -1.52 28.07 8.40
CA GLY A 198 -2.95 27.76 8.48
C GLY A 198 -3.46 27.03 7.23
N ILE A 199 -3.04 27.49 6.04
CA ILE A 199 -3.35 26.83 4.77
C ILE A 199 -2.78 25.41 4.74
N ALA A 200 -1.55 25.18 5.21
CA ALA A 200 -0.94 23.84 5.25
C ALA A 200 -1.72 22.88 6.16
N VAL A 201 -2.16 23.34 7.34
CA VAL A 201 -2.99 22.54 8.26
C VAL A 201 -4.34 22.21 7.61
N VAL A 202 -5.02 23.20 7.04
CA VAL A 202 -6.32 22.99 6.38
C VAL A 202 -6.17 22.06 5.19
N ALA A 203 -5.17 22.30 4.32
CA ALA A 203 -4.89 21.47 3.16
C ALA A 203 -4.60 20.02 3.56
N GLY A 204 -3.83 19.79 4.63
CA GLY A 204 -3.61 18.45 5.16
C GLY A 204 -4.89 17.79 5.65
N ARG A 205 -5.72 18.53 6.40
CA ARG A 205 -6.97 18.00 6.97
C ARG A 205 -8.02 17.67 5.89
N THR A 206 -8.10 18.47 4.84
CA THR A 206 -9.10 18.32 3.77
C THR A 206 -8.57 17.54 2.58
N MET A 207 -7.37 16.96 2.65
CA MET A 207 -6.78 16.23 1.55
C MET A 207 -7.58 14.95 1.29
N SER A 208 -8.07 14.79 0.05
CA SER A 208 -8.77 13.58 -0.38
C SER A 208 -7.80 12.59 -1.01
N PHE A 209 -8.00 11.31 -0.70
CA PHE A 209 -7.19 10.22 -1.25
C PHE A 209 -8.08 9.29 -2.08
N GLY A 210 -7.64 8.99 -3.30
CA GLY A 210 -8.24 7.97 -4.15
C GLY A 210 -7.38 6.70 -4.19
N ALA A 211 -7.84 5.69 -4.94
CA ALA A 211 -6.98 4.58 -5.33
C ALA A 211 -5.73 5.14 -6.05
N SER A 212 -4.54 4.73 -5.59
CA SER A 212 -3.27 5.16 -6.16
C SER A 212 -3.20 4.80 -7.65
N PRO A 213 -2.79 5.71 -8.54
CA PRO A 213 -2.46 5.35 -9.92
C PRO A 213 -1.41 4.23 -9.96
N GLN A 214 -1.52 3.34 -10.95
CA GLN A 214 -0.68 2.15 -11.13
C GLN A 214 0.83 2.39 -10.87
N PRO A 215 1.58 1.39 -10.34
CA PRO A 215 3.01 1.42 -10.39
C PRO A 215 3.43 1.12 -11.82
N VAL A 216 4.32 1.94 -12.36
CA VAL A 216 5.15 1.57 -13.51
C VAL A 216 5.87 0.29 -13.13
N ALA A 217 5.78 -0.74 -13.98
CA ALA A 217 6.46 -2.02 -13.79
C ALA A 217 7.93 -1.78 -13.43
N ALA A 218 8.36 -2.27 -12.26
CA ALA A 218 9.76 -2.26 -11.89
C ALA A 218 10.55 -3.12 -12.91
N PRO A 219 11.78 -2.72 -13.27
CA PRO A 219 12.64 -3.53 -14.13
C PRO A 219 12.83 -4.92 -13.54
N VAL A 220 12.46 -5.92 -14.33
CA VAL A 220 12.83 -7.32 -14.12
C VAL A 220 14.32 -7.40 -14.43
N ASP A 221 15.18 -7.16 -13.43
CA ASP A 221 16.59 -7.59 -13.45
C ASP A 221 17.25 -7.29 -12.10
N ALA A 222 17.15 -8.23 -11.18
CA ALA A 222 18.15 -8.45 -10.15
C ALA A 222 18.28 -9.97 -9.98
N PRO A 223 19.46 -10.57 -10.26
CA PRO A 223 19.61 -12.02 -10.23
C PRO A 223 19.50 -12.50 -8.79
N ALA A 224 18.57 -13.43 -8.55
CA ALA A 224 18.57 -14.24 -7.34
C ALA A 224 19.80 -15.14 -7.39
N SER A 225 20.66 -15.05 -6.37
CA SER A 225 21.79 -15.95 -6.20
C SER A 225 21.30 -17.39 -6.17
N GLU A 226 21.68 -18.14 -7.20
CA GLU A 226 21.42 -19.55 -7.38
C GLU A 226 22.26 -20.33 -6.35
N VAL A 227 21.62 -20.85 -5.30
CA VAL A 227 22.22 -21.92 -4.49
C VAL A 227 21.91 -23.22 -5.21
N ALA A 228 22.88 -23.69 -5.97
CA ALA A 228 22.87 -25.00 -6.59
C ALA A 228 22.79 -26.08 -5.51
N VAL A 229 21.77 -26.94 -5.62
CA VAL A 229 21.73 -28.24 -4.95
C VAL A 229 21.66 -29.27 -6.06
N GLU A 230 22.72 -30.07 -6.17
CA GLU A 230 22.86 -31.15 -7.14
C GLU A 230 21.77 -32.23 -6.97
N PRO A 231 21.35 -32.92 -8.05
CA PRO A 231 20.40 -34.01 -7.98
C PRO A 231 21.12 -35.33 -7.63
N SER A 232 20.66 -36.00 -6.58
CA SER A 232 21.01 -37.39 -6.31
C SER A 232 20.07 -38.34 -7.06
N GLU A 233 20.65 -39.17 -7.92
CA GLU A 233 20.03 -40.32 -8.60
C GLU A 233 19.71 -41.50 -7.65
N ASP A 234 18.81 -42.35 -8.16
CA ASP A 234 18.54 -43.75 -7.84
C ASP A 234 17.67 -44.15 -6.64
N ALA A 235 16.42 -44.55 -6.95
CA ALA A 235 15.99 -45.96 -6.85
C ALA A 235 14.66 -46.22 -7.60
N PRO A 236 14.39 -47.45 -8.11
CA PRO A 236 13.42 -47.71 -9.17
C PRO A 236 11.99 -47.96 -8.67
N LEU A 237 11.00 -47.52 -9.45
CA LEU A 237 9.59 -47.87 -9.30
C LEU A 237 9.30 -49.30 -9.83
N PRO A 238 8.44 -50.10 -9.18
CA PRO A 238 7.93 -51.33 -9.76
C PRO A 238 6.83 -51.04 -10.80
N SER A 239 6.90 -51.76 -11.93
CA SER A 239 5.90 -51.75 -13.01
C SER A 239 4.52 -52.23 -12.54
N PRO A 240 3.41 -51.65 -13.06
CA PRO A 240 2.07 -52.15 -12.77
C PRO A 240 1.67 -53.30 -13.71
N SER A 241 1.23 -54.41 -13.12
CA SER A 241 0.47 -55.46 -13.81
C SER A 241 -0.96 -55.00 -14.09
N ALA A 242 -1.44 -55.37 -15.28
CA ALA A 242 -2.75 -55.12 -15.83
C ALA A 242 -3.92 -55.66 -14.98
N ILE A 243 -5.08 -55.00 -15.11
CA ILE A 243 -6.37 -55.51 -15.61
C ILE A 243 -7.40 -54.39 -15.39
N ALA A 244 -7.87 -53.77 -16.48
CA ALA A 244 -9.20 -53.17 -16.52
C ALA A 244 -9.66 -53.08 -17.98
N SER A 245 -10.82 -53.66 -18.21
CA SER A 245 -11.40 -53.95 -19.51
C SER A 245 -11.68 -52.71 -20.36
N ASP A 246 -11.42 -52.86 -21.65
CA ASP A 246 -11.89 -51.99 -22.73
C ASP A 246 -13.42 -51.83 -22.69
N VAL A 247 -13.86 -50.61 -22.42
CA VAL A 247 -15.03 -50.05 -23.09
C VAL A 247 -14.53 -48.84 -23.85
N ALA A 248 -14.29 -49.01 -25.14
CA ALA A 248 -13.98 -47.94 -26.06
C ALA A 248 -15.21 -47.02 -26.21
N ILE A 249 -15.35 -46.05 -25.31
CA ILE A 249 -16.13 -44.84 -25.59
C ILE A 249 -15.21 -43.98 -26.44
N THR A 250 -15.53 -43.88 -27.73
CA THR A 250 -14.89 -42.90 -28.63
C THR A 250 -15.29 -41.51 -28.13
N ALA A 251 -14.46 -40.90 -27.29
CA ALA A 251 -14.61 -39.52 -26.84
C ALA A 251 -14.54 -38.59 -28.08
N LYS A 252 -15.60 -37.82 -28.32
CA LYS A 252 -15.78 -36.94 -29.50
C LYS A 252 -15.59 -35.46 -29.16
N ALA A 253 -15.38 -35.13 -27.89
CA ALA A 253 -15.26 -33.75 -27.47
C ALA A 253 -14.12 -33.02 -28.21
N THR A 254 -14.46 -31.86 -28.81
CA THR A 254 -13.55 -31.15 -29.73
C THR A 254 -12.69 -30.14 -28.96
N PRO A 255 -11.40 -29.96 -29.30
CA PRO A 255 -10.58 -28.93 -28.69
C PRO A 255 -10.98 -27.51 -29.14
N TRP A 256 -10.88 -26.55 -28.21
CA TRP A 256 -11.14 -25.13 -28.44
C TRP A 256 -9.94 -24.31 -28.00
N LYS A 257 -9.54 -23.35 -28.83
CA LYS A 257 -8.45 -22.41 -28.55
C LYS A 257 -9.03 -21.07 -28.13
N LEU A 258 -8.54 -20.51 -27.03
CA LEU A 258 -8.91 -19.17 -26.58
C LEU A 258 -8.53 -18.13 -27.65
N GLU A 259 -9.47 -17.27 -28.02
CA GLU A 259 -9.18 -16.10 -28.85
C GLU A 259 -8.62 -14.97 -27.97
N GLN A 260 -7.96 -13.98 -28.60
CA GLN A 260 -7.56 -12.78 -27.84
C GLN A 260 -8.79 -12.00 -27.37
N GLY A 261 -8.66 -11.44 -26.17
CA GLY A 261 -9.76 -10.76 -25.50
C GLY A 261 -10.52 -11.69 -24.54
N GLY A 262 -11.33 -11.05 -23.70
CA GLY A 262 -11.96 -11.70 -22.55
C GLY A 262 -11.53 -11.02 -21.25
N ARG A 263 -12.18 -11.43 -20.17
CA ARG A 263 -11.95 -10.89 -18.84
C ARG A 263 -12.06 -12.04 -17.84
N LEU A 264 -11.12 -12.10 -16.91
CA LEU A 264 -11.21 -12.90 -15.70
C LEU A 264 -11.07 -11.96 -14.51
N GLY A 265 -12.17 -11.74 -13.81
CA GLY A 265 -12.30 -10.75 -12.75
C GLY A 265 -12.70 -11.37 -11.42
N PHE A 266 -12.42 -10.62 -10.36
CA PHE A 266 -12.97 -10.88 -9.04
C PHE A 266 -13.57 -9.60 -8.46
N THR A 267 -14.55 -9.76 -7.59
CA THR A 267 -15.16 -8.66 -6.83
C THR A 267 -15.22 -9.04 -5.35
N THR A 268 -14.83 -8.10 -4.49
CA THR A 268 -14.95 -8.16 -3.04
C THR A 268 -15.19 -6.74 -2.50
N SER A 269 -15.08 -6.54 -1.19
CA SER A 269 -15.05 -5.22 -0.57
C SER A 269 -13.96 -5.10 0.49
N TYR A 270 -13.56 -3.87 0.79
CA TYR A 270 -12.73 -3.52 1.93
C TYR A 270 -13.44 -2.44 2.76
N THR A 271 -13.89 -2.83 3.96
CA THR A 271 -14.70 -2.00 4.86
C THR A 271 -15.90 -1.35 4.17
N GLY A 272 -16.55 -2.11 3.29
CA GLY A 272 -17.72 -1.67 2.53
C GLY A 272 -17.42 -1.08 1.15
N ASP A 273 -16.19 -0.62 0.90
CA ASP A 273 -15.80 -0.12 -0.42
C ASP A 273 -15.64 -1.28 -1.40
N ALA A 274 -16.36 -1.24 -2.53
CA ALA A 274 -16.26 -2.28 -3.54
C ALA A 274 -14.88 -2.28 -4.21
N ILE A 275 -14.25 -3.46 -4.26
CA ILE A 275 -12.99 -3.71 -4.97
C ILE A 275 -13.29 -4.63 -6.14
N LYS A 276 -12.97 -4.17 -7.35
CA LYS A 276 -13.02 -4.95 -8.58
C LYS A 276 -11.60 -5.16 -9.07
N GLY A 277 -11.19 -6.42 -9.20
CA GLY A 277 -9.90 -6.78 -9.79
C GLY A 277 -10.04 -7.65 -11.02
N SER A 278 -8.93 -7.85 -11.72
CA SER A 278 -8.81 -8.78 -12.84
C SER A 278 -7.39 -9.31 -12.98
N PHE A 279 -7.25 -10.37 -13.77
CA PHE A 279 -5.97 -10.92 -14.18
C PHE A 279 -5.77 -10.67 -15.67
N SER A 280 -4.68 -9.99 -16.05
CA SER A 280 -4.38 -9.71 -17.45
C SER A 280 -3.70 -10.87 -18.17
N ARG A 281 -3.18 -11.86 -17.44
CA ARG A 281 -2.54 -13.07 -18.00
C ARG A 281 -3.15 -14.35 -17.45
N TRP A 282 -3.81 -15.08 -18.33
CA TRP A 282 -4.38 -16.40 -18.07
C TRP A 282 -4.57 -17.16 -19.39
N ASN A 283 -4.68 -18.48 -19.30
CA ASN A 283 -4.98 -19.35 -20.44
C ASN A 283 -5.98 -20.44 -20.05
N ALA A 284 -6.52 -21.12 -21.05
CA ALA A 284 -7.38 -22.28 -20.84
C ALA A 284 -7.11 -23.36 -21.90
N ALA A 285 -6.99 -24.61 -21.45
CA ALA A 285 -7.12 -25.79 -22.29
C ALA A 285 -8.58 -26.25 -22.20
N ILE A 286 -9.28 -26.21 -23.33
CA ILE A 286 -10.72 -26.47 -23.41
C ILE A 286 -10.94 -27.60 -24.42
N VAL A 287 -11.58 -28.66 -23.96
CA VAL A 287 -12.11 -29.74 -24.78
C VAL A 287 -13.60 -29.82 -24.44
N PHE A 288 -14.47 -29.50 -25.39
CA PHE A 288 -15.90 -29.34 -25.08
C PHE A 288 -16.80 -29.66 -26.26
N ASP A 289 -17.81 -30.48 -26.00
CA ASP A 289 -18.91 -30.75 -26.93
C ASP A 289 -20.23 -30.87 -26.14
N PRO A 290 -21.27 -30.04 -26.44
CA PRO A 290 -22.59 -30.17 -25.83
C PRO A 290 -23.20 -31.58 -25.92
N ALA A 291 -22.85 -32.36 -26.94
CA ALA A 291 -23.33 -33.72 -27.15
C ALA A 291 -22.48 -34.80 -26.44
N ASP A 292 -21.30 -34.44 -25.93
CA ASP A 292 -20.36 -35.33 -25.21
C ASP A 292 -19.79 -34.62 -23.97
N LEU A 293 -20.68 -34.33 -23.01
CA LEU A 293 -20.28 -33.75 -21.73
C LEU A 293 -19.34 -34.66 -20.89
N PRO A 294 -19.50 -36.00 -20.87
CA PRO A 294 -18.53 -36.87 -20.19
C PRO A 294 -17.12 -36.82 -20.78
N GLY A 295 -16.98 -36.63 -22.10
CA GLY A 295 -15.69 -36.41 -22.77
C GLY A 295 -15.14 -34.99 -22.65
N SER A 296 -15.92 -34.05 -22.11
CA SER A 296 -15.54 -32.63 -22.03
C SER A 296 -14.69 -32.32 -20.79
N SER A 297 -13.66 -31.48 -20.95
CA SER A 297 -12.78 -31.02 -19.87
C SER A 297 -12.33 -29.57 -20.07
N ILE A 298 -12.17 -28.86 -18.95
CA ILE A 298 -11.72 -27.48 -18.88
C ILE A 298 -10.61 -27.38 -17.85
N LYS A 299 -9.45 -26.85 -18.26
CA LYS A 299 -8.35 -26.50 -17.37
C LYS A 299 -7.95 -25.05 -17.60
N VAL A 300 -8.00 -24.22 -16.56
CA VAL A 300 -7.66 -22.79 -16.60
C VAL A 300 -6.42 -22.56 -15.76
N THR A 301 -5.42 -21.85 -16.28
CA THR A 301 -4.24 -21.43 -15.52
C THR A 301 -4.14 -19.90 -15.52
N ILE A 302 -3.94 -19.32 -14.34
CA ILE A 302 -3.95 -17.88 -14.09
C ILE A 302 -2.59 -17.50 -13.51
N ASP A 303 -1.91 -16.53 -14.12
CA ASP A 303 -0.71 -15.93 -13.54
C ASP A 303 -1.12 -14.88 -12.50
N LEU A 304 -0.88 -15.18 -11.23
CA LEU A 304 -1.32 -14.34 -10.10
C LEU A 304 -0.53 -13.02 -10.02
N ALA A 305 0.66 -12.93 -10.63
CA ALA A 305 1.41 -11.68 -10.72
C ALA A 305 0.74 -10.66 -11.67
N SER A 306 -0.22 -11.10 -12.49
CA SER A 306 -0.98 -10.25 -13.43
C SER A 306 -2.21 -9.59 -12.80
N VAL A 307 -2.34 -9.62 -11.47
CA VAL A 307 -3.44 -8.98 -10.78
C VAL A 307 -3.42 -7.47 -10.97
N GLU A 308 -4.60 -6.93 -11.29
CA GLU A 308 -4.87 -5.51 -11.44
C GLU A 308 -6.15 -5.18 -10.70
N SER A 309 -6.08 -4.33 -9.69
CA SER A 309 -7.22 -3.84 -8.90
C SER A 309 -7.47 -2.35 -9.10
N GLY A 310 -6.68 -1.70 -9.96
CA GLY A 310 -6.71 -0.24 -10.16
C GLY A 310 -6.03 0.56 -9.05
N ASP A 311 -5.32 -0.10 -8.14
CA ASP A 311 -4.46 0.53 -7.13
C ASP A 311 -3.15 -0.24 -7.02
N GLY A 312 -2.04 0.43 -7.29
CA GLY A 312 -0.73 -0.22 -7.32
C GLY A 312 -0.25 -0.81 -6.00
N GLN A 313 -0.49 -0.09 -4.90
CA GLN A 313 -0.08 -0.55 -3.58
C GLN A 313 -0.91 -1.76 -3.15
N ARG A 314 -2.20 -1.78 -3.51
CA ARG A 314 -3.06 -2.94 -3.31
C ARG A 314 -2.66 -4.11 -4.19
N ASP A 315 -2.26 -3.87 -5.43
CA ASP A 315 -1.78 -4.93 -6.33
C ASP A 315 -0.53 -5.60 -5.77
N ASP A 316 0.40 -4.83 -5.22
CA ASP A 316 1.59 -5.37 -4.55
C ASP A 316 1.22 -6.12 -3.26
N MET A 317 0.26 -5.62 -2.48
CA MET A 317 -0.27 -6.34 -1.31
C MET A 317 -0.91 -7.68 -1.70
N LEU A 318 -1.68 -7.72 -2.79
CA LEU A 318 -2.31 -8.95 -3.29
C LEU A 318 -1.28 -10.00 -3.71
N LYS A 319 -0.11 -9.58 -4.23
CA LYS A 319 0.98 -10.49 -4.61
C LYS A 319 1.72 -11.09 -3.40
N SER A 320 1.62 -10.46 -2.23
CA SER A 320 2.32 -10.88 -1.01
C SER A 320 1.86 -12.25 -0.47
N ASP A 321 2.67 -12.82 0.43
CA ASP A 321 2.41 -14.09 1.13
C ASP A 321 1.15 -14.06 2.01
N SER A 322 0.69 -12.87 2.41
CA SER A 322 -0.57 -12.74 3.16
C SER A 322 -1.82 -12.94 2.29
N PHE A 323 -1.67 -12.87 0.95
CA PHE A 323 -2.74 -13.01 -0.03
C PHE A 323 -2.46 -14.13 -1.05
N PHE A 324 -1.96 -13.82 -2.24
CA PHE A 324 -1.78 -14.82 -3.30
C PHE A 324 -0.47 -15.61 -3.18
N GLY A 325 0.52 -15.10 -2.44
CA GLY A 325 1.81 -15.76 -2.25
C GLY A 325 2.53 -16.03 -3.57
N VAL A 326 2.60 -15.02 -4.44
CA VAL A 326 3.11 -15.17 -5.82
C VAL A 326 4.55 -15.71 -5.87
N ALA A 327 5.36 -15.37 -4.87
CA ALA A 327 6.75 -15.86 -4.78
C ALA A 327 6.84 -17.38 -4.58
N THR A 328 5.85 -18.02 -3.95
CA THR A 328 5.83 -19.46 -3.66
C THR A 328 4.86 -20.22 -4.56
N SER A 329 3.73 -19.60 -4.91
CA SER A 329 2.65 -20.15 -5.74
C SER A 329 2.27 -19.15 -6.82
N PRO A 330 3.04 -19.04 -7.93
CA PRO A 330 2.83 -17.99 -8.93
C PRO A 330 1.55 -18.16 -9.76
N ASN A 331 0.98 -19.37 -9.79
CA ASN A 331 -0.19 -19.70 -10.59
C ASN A 331 -1.35 -20.20 -9.75
N ALA A 332 -2.57 -19.79 -10.12
CA ALA A 332 -3.80 -20.48 -9.74
C ALA A 332 -4.30 -21.36 -10.89
N GLN A 333 -4.90 -22.50 -10.57
CA GLN A 333 -5.37 -23.46 -11.57
C GLN A 333 -6.72 -24.06 -11.22
N PHE A 334 -7.69 -23.94 -12.13
CA PHE A 334 -8.95 -24.67 -12.05
C PHE A 334 -8.93 -25.86 -13.02
N THR A 335 -9.34 -27.04 -12.56
CA THR A 335 -9.49 -28.24 -13.40
C THR A 335 -10.85 -28.86 -13.17
N SER A 336 -11.67 -28.97 -14.23
CA SER A 336 -12.98 -29.62 -14.16
C SER A 336 -12.86 -31.13 -13.99
N THR A 337 -13.70 -31.70 -13.15
CA THR A 337 -13.88 -33.16 -13.01
C THR A 337 -15.19 -33.64 -13.62
N SER A 338 -16.19 -32.75 -13.75
CA SER A 338 -17.42 -33.06 -14.48
C SER A 338 -18.07 -31.79 -15.01
N ILE A 339 -18.77 -31.90 -16.13
CA ILE A 339 -19.57 -30.83 -16.71
C ILE A 339 -20.99 -31.36 -16.94
N ARG A 340 -22.00 -30.58 -16.53
CA ARG A 340 -23.41 -30.95 -16.66
C ARG A 340 -24.21 -29.78 -17.20
N GLU A 341 -25.25 -30.07 -17.96
CA GLU A 341 -26.20 -29.06 -18.41
C GLU A 341 -27.14 -28.65 -17.27
N ALA A 342 -27.45 -27.35 -17.18
CA ALA A 342 -28.34 -26.73 -16.20
C ALA A 342 -29.46 -25.92 -16.89
N GLY A 343 -29.88 -26.38 -18.07
CA GLY A 343 -30.83 -25.75 -18.97
C GLY A 343 -30.15 -25.24 -20.24
N ALA A 344 -30.97 -24.86 -21.24
CA ALA A 344 -30.49 -24.52 -22.58
C ALA A 344 -29.35 -23.49 -22.57
N GLY A 345 -28.18 -23.90 -23.06
CA GLY A 345 -26.97 -23.07 -23.14
C GLY A 345 -26.34 -22.71 -21.79
N ARG A 346 -26.72 -23.38 -20.70
CA ARG A 346 -26.22 -23.15 -19.34
C ARG A 346 -25.60 -24.43 -18.79
N TYR A 347 -24.45 -24.30 -18.16
CA TYR A 347 -23.66 -25.43 -17.70
C TYR A 347 -23.10 -25.21 -16.29
N LEU A 348 -22.86 -26.32 -15.61
CA LEU A 348 -22.15 -26.41 -14.34
C LEU A 348 -20.89 -27.24 -14.55
N ALA A 349 -19.73 -26.63 -14.37
CA ALA A 349 -18.44 -27.33 -14.31
C ALA A 349 -18.04 -27.47 -12.85
N SER A 350 -18.11 -28.69 -12.32
CA SER A 350 -17.55 -29.03 -11.01
C SER A 350 -16.10 -29.46 -11.20
N GLY A 351 -15.24 -29.05 -10.28
CA GLY A 351 -13.81 -29.31 -10.37
C GLY A 351 -13.06 -28.94 -9.10
N THR A 352 -11.75 -28.79 -9.23
CA THR A 352 -10.89 -28.30 -8.15
C THR A 352 -10.20 -27.00 -8.57
N LEU A 353 -10.09 -26.06 -7.64
CA LEU A 353 -9.24 -24.89 -7.73
C LEU A 353 -8.02 -25.12 -6.85
N SER A 354 -6.84 -24.92 -7.39
CA SER A 354 -5.59 -24.75 -6.64
C SER A 354 -5.23 -23.27 -6.62
N LEU A 355 -5.09 -22.69 -5.42
CA LEU A 355 -4.76 -21.29 -5.20
C LEU A 355 -3.99 -21.19 -3.88
N HIS A 356 -2.88 -20.44 -3.90
CA HIS A 356 -2.02 -20.23 -2.73
C HIS A 356 -1.59 -21.54 -2.05
N GLY A 357 -1.15 -22.51 -2.86
CA GLY A 357 -0.72 -23.84 -2.42
C GLY A 357 -1.84 -24.76 -1.89
N LYS A 358 -3.10 -24.31 -1.87
CA LYS A 358 -4.25 -25.10 -1.37
C LYS A 358 -5.18 -25.49 -2.50
N THR A 359 -5.62 -26.75 -2.48
CA THR A 359 -6.59 -27.28 -3.45
C THR A 359 -7.93 -27.54 -2.77
N ARG A 360 -9.01 -27.01 -3.36
CA ARG A 360 -10.39 -27.16 -2.86
C ARG A 360 -11.37 -27.40 -4.01
N PRO A 361 -12.47 -28.13 -3.76
CA PRO A 361 -13.53 -28.28 -4.75
C PRO A 361 -14.23 -26.94 -5.00
N MET A 362 -14.63 -26.72 -6.25
CA MET A 362 -15.33 -25.51 -6.69
C MET A 362 -16.27 -25.85 -7.84
N THR A 363 -17.40 -25.15 -7.93
CA THR A 363 -18.32 -25.27 -9.08
C THR A 363 -18.43 -23.93 -9.77
N VAL A 364 -18.20 -23.94 -11.08
CA VAL A 364 -18.30 -22.79 -11.97
C VAL A 364 -19.59 -22.89 -12.76
N ARG A 365 -20.37 -21.80 -12.78
CA ARG A 365 -21.57 -21.68 -13.61
C ARG A 365 -21.24 -20.87 -14.84
N PHE A 366 -21.66 -21.33 -16.02
CA PHE A 366 -21.42 -20.56 -17.24
C PHE A 366 -22.54 -20.72 -18.26
N ASN A 367 -22.75 -19.65 -19.01
CA ASN A 367 -23.57 -19.61 -20.21
C ASN A 367 -22.64 -19.78 -21.42
N LEU A 368 -23.10 -20.51 -22.42
CA LEU A 368 -22.36 -20.81 -23.63
C LEU A 368 -23.27 -20.61 -24.85
N ARG A 369 -22.75 -19.89 -25.84
CA ARG A 369 -23.32 -19.82 -27.18
C ARG A 369 -22.27 -20.27 -28.18
N ILE A 370 -22.62 -21.26 -28.99
CA ILE A 370 -21.80 -21.74 -30.10
C ILE A 370 -22.47 -21.28 -31.40
N ASP A 371 -21.68 -20.69 -32.29
CA ASP A 371 -22.07 -20.30 -33.64
C ASP A 371 -21.00 -20.80 -34.61
N GLY A 372 -21.29 -21.92 -35.28
CA GLY A 372 -20.33 -22.64 -36.11
C GLY A 372 -19.08 -23.06 -35.33
N ASP A 373 -17.94 -22.50 -35.72
CA ASP A 373 -16.62 -22.76 -35.15
C ASP A 373 -16.25 -21.77 -34.02
N ARG A 374 -17.13 -20.82 -33.66
CA ARG A 374 -16.90 -19.85 -32.59
C ARG A 374 -17.80 -20.11 -31.39
N ALA A 375 -17.24 -19.88 -30.22
CA ALA A 375 -17.95 -19.96 -28.95
C ALA A 375 -17.74 -18.68 -28.14
N THR A 376 -18.82 -18.19 -27.52
CA THR A 376 -18.77 -17.14 -26.51
C THR A 376 -19.27 -17.72 -25.19
N ALA A 377 -18.47 -17.58 -24.14
CA ALA A 377 -18.84 -18.04 -22.80
C ALA A 377 -18.74 -16.89 -21.79
N SER A 378 -19.68 -16.86 -20.86
CA SER A 378 -19.66 -15.96 -19.70
C SER A 378 -20.09 -16.74 -18.47
N GLY A 379 -19.43 -16.54 -17.35
CA GLY A 379 -19.74 -17.30 -16.16
C GLY A 379 -19.34 -16.62 -14.88
N SER A 380 -19.73 -17.27 -13.79
CA SER A 380 -19.50 -16.78 -12.44
C SER A 380 -19.29 -17.94 -11.48
N ALA A 381 -18.57 -17.65 -10.41
CA ALA A 381 -18.46 -18.52 -9.26
C ALA A 381 -18.26 -17.69 -7.99
N THR A 382 -18.40 -18.32 -6.84
CA THR A 382 -18.07 -17.70 -5.55
C THR A 382 -17.18 -18.66 -4.80
N LEU A 383 -16.12 -18.14 -4.19
CA LEU A 383 -15.20 -18.95 -3.38
C LEU A 383 -14.92 -18.27 -2.03
N PRO A 384 -14.76 -19.06 -0.96
CA PRO A 384 -14.30 -18.56 0.34
C PRO A 384 -12.78 -18.37 0.31
N ARG A 385 -12.29 -17.13 0.35
CA ARG A 385 -10.86 -16.81 0.25
C ARG A 385 -10.04 -17.46 1.37
N LEU A 386 -10.58 -17.56 2.57
CA LEU A 386 -9.89 -18.12 3.73
C LEU A 386 -9.64 -19.62 3.59
N ALA A 387 -10.50 -20.34 2.86
CA ALA A 387 -10.30 -21.77 2.59
C ALA A 387 -9.03 -22.05 1.76
N PHE A 388 -8.60 -21.05 0.98
CA PHE A 388 -7.35 -21.07 0.20
C PHE A 388 -6.18 -20.41 0.94
N GLY A 389 -6.41 -19.86 2.13
CA GLY A 389 -5.38 -19.12 2.84
C GLY A 389 -5.13 -17.73 2.24
N VAL A 390 -6.08 -17.14 1.52
CA VAL A 390 -5.94 -15.81 0.92
C VAL A 390 -6.51 -14.76 1.88
N GLY A 391 -5.65 -13.85 2.35
CA GLY A 391 -5.97 -12.86 3.38
C GLY A 391 -5.86 -13.47 4.79
N GLN A 392 -4.64 -13.77 5.22
CA GLN A 392 -4.31 -14.31 6.55
C GLN A 392 -3.93 -13.20 7.56
N GLY A 393 -3.68 -13.57 8.82
CA GLY A 393 -3.29 -12.61 9.86
C GLY A 393 -4.44 -11.66 10.20
N GLU A 394 -4.19 -10.34 10.25
CA GLU A 394 -5.28 -9.37 10.53
C GLU A 394 -6.26 -9.22 9.34
N TRP A 395 -5.91 -9.73 8.16
CA TRP A 395 -6.84 -9.86 7.03
C TRP A 395 -7.78 -11.06 7.13
N SER A 396 -7.66 -11.88 8.19
CA SER A 396 -8.56 -13.02 8.40
C SER A 396 -9.97 -12.58 8.82
N SER A 397 -10.12 -11.36 9.35
CA SER A 397 -11.43 -10.83 9.72
C SER A 397 -12.33 -10.66 8.50
N THR A 398 -13.53 -11.20 8.61
CA THR A 398 -14.57 -11.08 7.58
C THR A 398 -15.34 -9.77 7.66
N GLU A 399 -15.13 -8.97 8.71
CA GLU A 399 -15.73 -7.64 8.87
C GLU A 399 -15.11 -6.62 7.90
N GLN A 400 -13.79 -6.72 7.69
CA GLN A 400 -13.08 -5.82 6.78
C GLN A 400 -13.15 -6.31 5.34
N ILE A 401 -12.92 -7.61 5.12
CA ILE A 401 -12.96 -8.22 3.78
C ILE A 401 -13.84 -9.47 3.87
N PRO A 402 -15.00 -9.52 3.18
CA PRO A 402 -15.85 -10.71 3.17
C PRO A 402 -15.07 -11.97 2.82
N ASP A 403 -15.43 -13.11 3.42
CA ASP A 403 -14.81 -14.39 3.05
C ASP A 403 -15.20 -14.79 1.61
N ALA A 404 -16.46 -14.54 1.25
CA ALA A 404 -16.96 -14.80 -0.09
C ALA A 404 -16.40 -13.79 -1.10
N VAL A 405 -15.68 -14.31 -2.10
CA VAL A 405 -15.18 -13.54 -3.25
C VAL A 405 -15.93 -13.99 -4.50
N ALA A 406 -16.52 -13.04 -5.21
CA ALA A 406 -17.19 -13.30 -6.48
C ALA A 406 -16.15 -13.34 -7.60
N ILE A 407 -16.22 -14.36 -8.46
CA ILE A 407 -15.43 -14.50 -9.66
C ILE A 407 -16.36 -14.38 -10.85
N GLU A 408 -15.95 -13.61 -11.85
CA GLU A 408 -16.68 -13.42 -13.10
C GLU A 408 -15.73 -13.56 -14.28
N PHE A 409 -16.19 -14.18 -15.35
CA PHE A 409 -15.41 -14.25 -16.57
C PHE A 409 -16.26 -14.12 -17.83
N SER A 410 -15.61 -13.67 -18.89
CA SER A 410 -16.12 -13.70 -20.26
C SER A 410 -14.98 -14.04 -21.20
N LEU A 411 -15.23 -14.90 -22.19
CA LEU A 411 -14.22 -15.34 -23.12
C LEU A 411 -14.82 -15.69 -24.48
N ARG A 412 -13.94 -15.72 -25.48
CA ARG A 412 -14.21 -16.25 -26.81
C ARG A 412 -13.24 -17.36 -27.11
N ALA A 413 -13.70 -18.37 -27.82
CA ALA A 413 -12.87 -19.48 -28.25
C ALA A 413 -13.25 -19.92 -29.67
N ARG A 414 -12.27 -20.46 -30.39
CA ARG A 414 -12.43 -21.02 -31.72
C ARG A 414 -12.14 -22.51 -31.71
N ARG A 415 -13.06 -23.29 -32.26
CA ARG A 415 -12.93 -24.73 -32.42
C ARG A 415 -11.68 -25.03 -33.25
N GLN A 416 -10.89 -25.98 -32.78
CA GLN A 416 -9.75 -26.48 -33.54
C GLN A 416 -10.22 -27.62 -34.47
N PRO A 417 -9.63 -27.73 -35.67
CA PRO A 417 -9.98 -28.76 -36.65
C PRO A 417 -9.67 -30.19 -36.17
#